data_AF-A0A537JQC0-F1
#
_entry.id   AF-A0A537JQC0-F1
#
_cell.length_a   1.000
_cell.length_b   1.000
_cell.length_c   1.000
_cell.angle_alpha   90.00
_cell.angle_beta   90.00
_cell.angle_gamma   90.00
#
_symmetry.space_group_name_H-M   'P 1'
#
loop_
_entity.id
_entity.type
_entity.pdbx_description
1 polymer ?
#
loop_
_entity_poly.entity_id
_entity_poly.type
_entity_poly.pdbx_seq_one_letter_code
_entity_poly.pdbx_strand_id
1 'polypeptide(L)'
;MSTSLSNQQLIQIANEYGTPLYVYHAEKIKEQFSRLQSAFNSSDTKIFYAAKALTNINILKYIKSIGCNVDCSSINEVMLAVKAGFERQNILYTSNNIAFSEIETAKELGVNINIDSLSNLEKFGKKFGHSYPVGVRLRPNIMAGGNLKISTGHSDSKFGVPVEQVNEILRIAKETNLF
;
A
#
# COMPACT_ATOMS: atom_id res chain seq x y z
N MET A 1 16.00 -22.67 -13.63
CA MET A 1 15.83 -21.47 -14.48
C MET A 1 16.97 -20.50 -14.19
N SER A 2 17.48 -19.79 -15.19
CA SER A 2 18.62 -18.87 -15.05
C SER A 2 18.36 -17.84 -13.95
N THR A 3 19.36 -17.60 -13.10
CA THR A 3 19.29 -16.65 -11.98
C THR A 3 19.60 -15.21 -12.40
N SER A 4 19.90 -14.97 -13.68
CA SER A 4 20.18 -13.65 -14.24
C SER A 4 19.83 -13.55 -15.74
N LEU A 5 19.58 -12.32 -16.19
CA LEU A 5 19.50 -11.96 -17.62
C LEU A 5 20.91 -11.80 -18.17
N SER A 6 21.22 -12.45 -19.30
CA SER A 6 22.54 -12.35 -19.92
C SER A 6 22.68 -11.05 -20.73
N ASN A 7 23.91 -10.57 -20.89
CA ASN A 7 24.19 -9.40 -21.75
C ASN A 7 23.67 -9.61 -23.18
N GLN A 8 23.77 -10.82 -23.71
CA GLN A 8 23.29 -11.13 -25.06
C GLN A 8 21.76 -11.00 -25.16
N GLN A 9 21.02 -11.47 -24.15
CA GLN A 9 19.56 -11.28 -24.07
C GLN A 9 19.20 -9.80 -23.99
N LEU A 10 19.90 -9.03 -23.14
CA LEU A 10 19.64 -7.60 -22.99
C LEU A 10 19.89 -6.84 -24.30
N ILE A 11 20.95 -7.17 -25.04
CA ILE A 11 21.23 -6.59 -26.37
C ILE A 11 20.14 -6.97 -27.38
N GLN A 12 19.70 -8.23 -27.39
CA GLN A 12 18.63 -8.68 -28.29
C GLN A 12 17.33 -7.92 -28.03
N ILE A 13 16.94 -7.79 -26.77
CA ILE A 13 15.74 -7.04 -26.38
C ILE A 13 15.89 -5.55 -26.76
N ALA A 14 17.06 -4.94 -26.54
CA ALA A 14 17.30 -3.55 -26.93
C ALA A 14 17.21 -3.33 -28.45
N ASN A 15 17.67 -4.30 -29.26
CA ASN A 15 17.54 -4.25 -30.72
C ASN A 15 16.09 -4.45 -31.18
N GLU A 16 15.32 -5.30 -30.49
CA GLU A 16 13.92 -5.59 -30.83
C GLU A 16 12.97 -4.43 -30.46
N TYR A 17 13.14 -3.83 -29.28
CA TYR A 17 12.20 -2.84 -28.72
C TYR A 17 12.72 -1.39 -28.74
N GLY A 18 13.97 -1.16 -29.14
CA GLY A 18 14.62 0.16 -29.14
C GLY A 18 15.10 0.63 -27.76
N THR A 19 15.72 1.81 -27.70
CA THR A 19 16.25 2.40 -26.45
C THR A 19 15.86 3.89 -26.31
N PRO A 20 15.72 4.43 -25.07
CA PRO A 20 15.89 3.77 -23.76
C PRO A 20 14.76 2.77 -23.43
N LEU A 21 15.11 1.68 -22.76
CA LEU A 21 14.19 0.58 -22.45
C LEU A 21 14.30 0.13 -21.00
N TYR A 22 13.13 -0.07 -20.36
CA TYR A 22 13.04 -0.75 -19.07
C TYR A 22 12.81 -2.25 -19.27
N VAL A 23 13.65 -3.07 -18.64
CA VAL A 23 13.53 -4.53 -18.63
C VAL A 23 13.31 -5.00 -17.20
N TYR A 24 12.26 -5.80 -16.98
CA TYR A 24 11.91 -6.36 -15.68
C TYR A 24 12.04 -7.88 -15.70
N HIS A 25 12.70 -8.44 -14.69
CA HIS A 25 12.89 -9.89 -14.55
C HIS A 25 11.85 -10.47 -13.57
N ALA A 26 10.85 -11.16 -14.11
CA ALA A 26 9.71 -11.68 -13.33
C ALA A 26 10.15 -12.64 -12.22
N GLU A 27 11.07 -13.56 -12.51
CA GLU A 27 11.59 -14.53 -11.54
C GLU A 27 12.29 -13.85 -10.36
N LYS A 28 12.96 -12.70 -10.59
CA LYS A 28 13.55 -11.92 -9.50
C LYS A 28 12.50 -11.31 -8.60
N ILE A 29 11.39 -10.82 -9.15
CA ILE A 29 10.25 -10.33 -8.37
C ILE A 29 9.70 -11.46 -7.49
N LYS A 30 9.49 -12.66 -8.07
CA LYS A 30 9.03 -13.84 -7.33
C LYS A 30 10.01 -14.26 -6.24
N GLU A 31 11.32 -14.29 -6.54
CA GLU A 31 12.37 -14.62 -5.57
C GLU A 31 12.32 -13.69 -4.34
N GLN A 32 12.20 -12.37 -4.55
CA GLN A 32 12.09 -11.41 -3.44
C GLN A 32 10.82 -11.63 -2.63
N PHE A 33 9.69 -11.88 -3.29
CA PHE A 33 8.43 -12.17 -2.62
C PHE A 33 8.49 -13.45 -1.80
N SER A 34 9.00 -14.55 -2.37
CA SER A 34 9.16 -15.83 -1.66
C SER A 34 10.13 -15.70 -0.49
N ARG A 35 11.19 -14.88 -0.59
CA ARG A 35 12.09 -14.60 0.53
C ARG A 35 11.35 -13.96 1.71
N LEU A 36 10.46 -13.00 1.45
CA LEU A 36 9.63 -12.38 2.47
C LEU A 36 8.65 -13.40 3.08
N GLN A 37 7.95 -14.18 2.24
CA GLN A 37 7.04 -15.22 2.74
C GLN A 37 7.74 -16.22 3.67
N SER A 38 8.92 -16.71 3.28
CA SER A 38 9.69 -17.64 4.10
C SER A 38 10.15 -17.04 5.43
N ALA A 39 10.50 -15.75 5.46
CA ALA A 39 10.92 -15.06 6.68
C ALA A 39 9.79 -14.91 7.71
N PHE A 40 8.53 -14.91 7.27
CA PHE A 40 7.34 -14.75 8.10
C PHE A 40 6.48 -16.02 8.17
N ASN A 41 7.03 -17.19 7.80
CA ASN A 41 6.26 -18.43 7.65
C ASN A 41 5.62 -18.97 8.95
N SER A 42 6.10 -18.53 10.11
CA SER A 42 5.61 -18.91 11.43
C SER A 42 4.54 -17.97 11.98
N SER A 43 4.13 -16.95 11.22
CA SER A 43 3.16 -15.93 11.62
C SER A 43 2.06 -15.80 10.57
N ASP A 44 0.83 -15.52 10.98
CA ASP A 44 -0.26 -15.18 10.06
C ASP A 44 -0.02 -13.79 9.45
N THR A 45 0.75 -13.75 8.36
CA THR A 45 1.24 -12.52 7.74
C THR A 45 0.69 -12.36 6.34
N LYS A 46 0.14 -11.18 6.07
CA LYS A 46 -0.21 -10.73 4.72
C LYS A 46 0.84 -9.74 4.23
N ILE A 47 1.33 -9.96 3.02
CA ILE A 47 2.29 -9.08 2.36
C ILE A 47 1.55 -8.26 1.31
N PHE A 48 1.70 -6.93 1.39
CA PHE A 48 1.14 -5.99 0.43
C PHE A 48 2.27 -5.34 -0.36
N TYR A 49 2.26 -5.52 -1.68
CA TYR A 49 3.17 -4.84 -2.60
C TYR A 49 2.81 -3.35 -2.68
N ALA A 50 3.75 -2.46 -2.36
CA ALA A 50 3.53 -1.02 -2.50
C ALA A 50 3.47 -0.61 -3.97
N ALA A 51 2.28 -0.35 -4.50
CA ALA A 51 2.00 -0.08 -5.91
C ALA A 51 2.89 1.03 -6.49
N LYS A 52 3.10 2.09 -5.69
CA LYS A 52 3.95 3.25 -6.04
C LYS A 52 5.37 2.92 -6.48
N ALA A 53 5.87 1.71 -6.19
CA ALA A 53 7.18 1.26 -6.64
C ALA A 53 7.21 0.98 -8.15
N LEU A 54 6.18 0.34 -8.70
CA LEU A 54 6.02 0.06 -10.13
C LEU A 54 4.58 -0.33 -10.45
N THR A 55 3.82 0.59 -11.04
CA THR A 55 2.39 0.42 -11.37
C THR A 55 2.14 -0.12 -12.77
N ASN A 56 3.14 -0.69 -13.45
CA ASN A 56 2.92 -1.31 -14.75
C ASN A 56 1.85 -2.42 -14.62
N ILE A 57 0.80 -2.37 -15.45
CA ILE A 57 -0.36 -3.27 -15.32
C ILE A 57 0.02 -4.76 -15.42
N ASN A 58 1.02 -5.11 -16.22
CA ASN A 58 1.48 -6.49 -16.35
C ASN A 58 2.28 -6.94 -15.13
N ILE A 59 3.05 -6.02 -14.52
CA ILE A 59 3.72 -6.28 -13.24
C ILE A 59 2.69 -6.46 -12.13
N LEU A 60 1.66 -5.61 -12.05
CA LEU A 60 0.59 -5.77 -11.06
C LEU A 60 -0.15 -7.11 -11.23
N LYS A 61 -0.47 -7.51 -12.46
CA LYS A 61 -1.04 -8.83 -12.76
C LYS A 61 -0.10 -9.97 -12.32
N TYR A 62 1.20 -9.82 -12.49
CA TYR A 62 2.19 -10.80 -12.05
C TYR A 62 2.31 -10.87 -10.52
N ILE A 63 2.36 -9.71 -9.84
CA ILE A 63 2.33 -9.62 -8.37
C ILE A 63 1.09 -10.33 -7.81
N LYS A 64 -0.09 -10.12 -8.43
CA LYS A 64 -1.31 -10.84 -8.11
C LYS A 64 -1.15 -12.35 -8.34
N SER A 65 -0.62 -12.77 -9.49
CA SER A 65 -0.54 -14.19 -9.85
C SER A 65 0.38 -15.00 -8.95
N ILE A 66 1.39 -14.37 -8.35
CA ILE A 66 2.25 -15.01 -7.34
C ILE A 66 1.65 -14.96 -5.92
N GLY A 67 0.45 -14.41 -5.73
CA GLY A 67 -0.30 -14.44 -4.48
C GLY A 67 -0.02 -13.28 -3.52
N CYS A 68 0.60 -12.19 -4.00
CA CYS A 68 0.82 -10.99 -3.18
C CYS A 68 -0.41 -10.06 -3.21
N ASN A 69 -0.68 -9.36 -2.11
CA ASN A 69 -1.68 -8.30 -2.06
C ASN A 69 -1.07 -6.97 -2.55
N VAL A 70 -1.84 -5.88 -2.55
CA VAL A 70 -1.33 -4.56 -3.02
C VAL A 70 -1.76 -3.42 -2.11
N ASP A 71 -0.79 -2.56 -1.76
CA ASP A 71 -1.00 -1.31 -1.03
C ASP A 71 -0.91 -0.13 -2.01
N CYS A 72 -1.95 0.70 -2.00
CA CYS A 72 -2.18 1.80 -2.93
C CYS A 72 -2.17 3.12 -2.16
N SER A 73 -1.46 4.10 -2.72
CA SER A 73 -1.28 5.45 -2.17
C SER A 73 -2.12 6.52 -2.85
N SER A 74 -2.85 6.18 -3.92
CA SER A 74 -3.84 7.03 -4.57
C SER A 74 -5.06 6.23 -5.02
N ILE A 75 -6.20 6.90 -5.19
CA ILE A 75 -7.41 6.24 -5.71
C ILE A 75 -7.20 5.67 -7.13
N ASN A 76 -6.33 6.29 -7.93
CA ASN A 76 -5.96 5.79 -9.26
C ASN A 76 -5.20 4.46 -9.19
N GLU A 77 -4.33 4.29 -8.19
CA GLU A 77 -3.67 3.00 -7.94
C GLU A 77 -4.66 1.93 -7.50
N VAL A 78 -5.68 2.28 -6.69
CA VAL A 78 -6.77 1.36 -6.32
C VAL A 78 -7.52 0.91 -7.57
N MET A 79 -7.93 1.85 -8.45
CA MET A 79 -8.61 1.51 -9.70
C MET A 79 -7.73 0.66 -10.61
N LEU A 80 -6.43 0.93 -10.65
CA LEU A 80 -5.48 0.15 -11.43
C LEU A 80 -5.29 -1.27 -10.88
N ALA A 81 -5.27 -1.44 -9.55
CA ALA A 81 -5.25 -2.74 -8.88
C ALA A 81 -6.54 -3.55 -9.18
N VAL A 82 -7.70 -2.91 -9.11
CA VAL A 82 -8.97 -3.53 -9.53
C VAL A 82 -8.90 -3.96 -11.00
N LYS A 83 -8.36 -3.11 -11.89
CA LYS A 83 -8.15 -3.43 -13.32
C LYS A 83 -7.13 -4.54 -13.55
N ALA A 84 -6.11 -4.66 -12.69
CA ALA A 84 -5.17 -5.79 -12.69
C ALA A 84 -5.82 -7.09 -12.16
N GLY A 85 -7.05 -7.00 -11.64
CA GLY A 85 -7.88 -8.10 -11.20
C GLY A 85 -7.68 -8.47 -9.74
N PHE A 86 -7.06 -7.64 -8.91
CA PHE A 86 -6.97 -7.93 -7.47
C PHE A 86 -8.38 -8.01 -6.87
N GLU A 87 -8.56 -8.96 -5.95
CA GLU A 87 -9.77 -9.00 -5.13
C GLU A 87 -9.78 -7.84 -4.14
N ARG A 88 -10.96 -7.33 -3.79
CA ARG A 88 -11.10 -6.01 -3.13
C ARG A 88 -10.53 -6.08 -1.71
N GLN A 89 -10.72 -7.22 -1.04
CA GLN A 89 -10.12 -7.55 0.25
C GLN A 89 -8.59 -7.68 0.23
N ASN A 90 -7.97 -7.77 -0.96
CA ASN A 90 -6.52 -7.84 -1.15
C ASN A 90 -5.92 -6.48 -1.59
N ILE A 91 -6.74 -5.42 -1.63
CA ILE A 91 -6.31 -4.07 -1.90
C ILE A 91 -6.38 -3.28 -0.60
N LEU A 92 -5.29 -2.61 -0.24
CA LEU A 92 -5.21 -1.69 0.88
C LEU A 92 -5.00 -0.29 0.33
N TYR A 93 -5.83 0.67 0.75
CA TYR A 93 -5.67 2.07 0.39
C TYR A 93 -5.14 2.84 1.60
N THR A 94 -3.88 3.27 1.50
CA THR A 94 -3.18 4.05 2.53
C THR A 94 -2.66 5.34 1.89
N SER A 95 -3.39 6.43 2.05
CA SER A 95 -2.94 7.75 1.56
C SER A 95 -2.95 8.80 2.66
N ASN A 96 -2.32 9.93 2.41
CA ASN A 96 -2.17 11.01 3.37
C ASN A 96 -2.71 12.33 2.83
N ASN A 97 -3.36 13.13 3.67
CA ASN A 97 -3.89 14.46 3.29
C ASN A 97 -4.77 14.46 2.03
N ILE A 98 -5.61 13.44 1.88
CA ILE A 98 -6.56 13.30 0.77
C ILE A 98 -7.90 13.96 1.09
N ALA A 99 -8.61 14.33 0.01
CA ALA A 99 -10.01 14.72 0.10
C ALA A 99 -10.86 13.54 0.59
N PHE A 100 -11.89 13.83 1.38
CA PHE A 100 -12.79 12.79 1.89
C PHE A 100 -13.51 12.02 0.77
N SER A 101 -13.75 12.66 -0.38
CA SER A 101 -14.32 12.01 -1.57
C SER A 101 -13.51 10.84 -2.11
N GLU A 102 -12.18 10.83 -1.94
CA GLU A 102 -11.36 9.67 -2.31
C GLU A 102 -11.60 8.49 -1.37
N ILE A 103 -11.83 8.76 -0.08
CA ILE A 103 -12.17 7.74 0.92
C ILE A 103 -13.55 7.15 0.61
N GLU A 104 -14.52 7.99 0.24
CA GLU A 104 -15.85 7.55 -0.18
C GLU A 104 -15.76 6.63 -1.40
N THR A 105 -14.98 7.03 -2.40
CA THR A 105 -14.73 6.21 -3.60
C THR A 105 -14.08 4.87 -3.24
N ALA A 106 -13.07 4.86 -2.36
CA ALA A 106 -12.43 3.62 -1.91
C ALA A 106 -13.42 2.69 -1.18
N LYS A 107 -14.32 3.25 -0.36
CA LYS A 107 -15.38 2.51 0.32
C LYS A 107 -16.38 1.93 -0.68
N GLU A 108 -16.78 2.70 -1.69
CA GLU A 108 -17.68 2.23 -2.76
C GLU A 108 -17.06 1.09 -3.58
N LEU A 109 -15.75 1.15 -3.81
CA LEU A 109 -14.99 0.07 -4.45
C LEU A 109 -14.81 -1.16 -3.54
N GLY A 110 -15.11 -1.06 -2.25
CA GLY A 110 -15.08 -2.17 -1.30
C GLY A 110 -13.67 -2.60 -0.88
N VAL A 111 -12.67 -1.71 -0.92
CA VAL A 111 -11.28 -2.03 -0.54
C VAL A 111 -10.98 -1.70 0.92
N ASN A 112 -9.90 -2.25 1.49
CA ASN A 112 -9.48 -1.90 2.84
C ASN A 112 -8.95 -0.46 2.86
N ILE A 113 -9.24 0.30 3.92
CA ILE A 113 -8.87 1.73 4.03
C ILE A 113 -8.08 1.96 5.31
N ASN A 114 -6.94 2.65 5.18
CA ASN A 114 -6.21 3.24 6.29
C ASN A 114 -6.35 4.76 6.25
N ILE A 115 -6.87 5.34 7.33
CA ILE A 115 -6.97 6.79 7.52
C ILE A 115 -5.75 7.30 8.28
N ASP A 116 -5.22 8.44 7.84
CA ASP A 116 -4.00 9.05 8.39
C ASP A 116 -4.24 10.30 9.24
N SER A 117 -5.49 10.79 9.34
CA SER A 117 -5.81 12.01 10.09
C SER A 117 -7.09 11.89 10.92
N LEU A 118 -7.12 12.57 12.07
CA LEU A 118 -8.31 12.65 12.92
C LEU A 118 -9.51 13.28 12.19
N SER A 119 -9.26 14.28 11.35
CA SER A 119 -10.34 14.95 10.59
C SER A 119 -11.05 13.99 9.64
N ASN A 120 -10.30 13.17 8.90
CA ASN A 120 -10.91 12.18 8.01
C ASN A 120 -11.52 11.02 8.79
N LEU A 121 -10.95 10.65 9.95
CA LEU A 121 -11.54 9.62 10.82
C LEU A 121 -12.90 10.06 11.36
N GLU A 122 -13.02 11.31 11.81
CA GLU A 122 -14.28 11.86 12.30
C GLU A 122 -15.34 11.93 11.20
N LYS A 123 -14.98 12.39 10.00
CA LYS A 123 -15.88 12.38 8.83
C LYS A 123 -16.30 10.96 8.45
N PHE A 124 -15.36 10.01 8.48
CA PHE A 124 -15.63 8.61 8.17
C PHE A 124 -16.61 8.01 9.18
N GLY A 125 -16.35 8.17 10.48
CA GLY A 125 -17.23 7.72 11.54
C GLY A 125 -18.62 8.34 11.44
N LYS A 126 -18.72 9.67 11.30
CA LYS A 126 -20.02 10.36 11.17
C LYS A 126 -20.84 9.87 9.98
N LYS A 127 -20.19 9.51 8.87
CA LYS A 127 -20.88 9.08 7.65
C LYS A 127 -21.20 7.59 7.63
N PHE A 128 -20.31 6.74 8.13
CA PHE A 128 -20.39 5.29 7.95
C PHE A 128 -20.55 4.50 9.26
N GLY A 129 -20.13 5.04 10.40
CA GLY A 129 -20.07 4.30 11.67
C GLY A 129 -19.43 2.92 11.50
N HIS A 130 -19.98 1.92 12.18
CA HIS A 130 -19.53 0.52 12.13
C HIS A 130 -19.91 -0.23 10.84
N SER A 131 -20.52 0.42 9.84
CA SER A 131 -20.95 -0.26 8.61
C SER A 131 -19.79 -0.67 7.69
N TYR A 132 -18.58 -0.17 7.93
CA TYR A 132 -17.41 -0.47 7.13
C TYR A 132 -16.11 -0.43 7.95
N PRO A 133 -15.20 -1.42 7.81
CA PRO A 133 -13.97 -1.47 8.58
C PRO A 133 -12.99 -0.37 8.14
N VAL A 134 -12.25 0.19 9.09
CA VAL A 134 -11.23 1.20 8.84
C VAL A 134 -10.01 0.99 9.73
N GLY A 135 -8.82 1.08 9.17
CA GLY A 135 -7.56 1.14 9.90
C GLY A 135 -7.16 2.58 10.17
N VAL A 136 -6.41 2.82 11.25
CA VAL A 136 -5.81 4.12 11.54
C VAL A 136 -4.30 4.00 11.48
N ARG A 137 -3.66 4.83 10.66
CA ARG A 137 -2.21 4.90 10.55
C ARG A 137 -1.66 5.72 11.72
N LEU A 138 -1.04 5.05 12.68
CA LEU A 138 -0.38 5.71 13.80
C LEU A 138 1.06 6.09 13.46
N ARG A 139 1.48 7.24 13.97
CA ARG A 139 2.85 7.74 13.93
C ARG A 139 3.47 7.55 15.32
N PRO A 140 4.38 6.58 15.50
CA PRO A 140 4.79 6.12 16.83
C PRO A 140 5.80 7.04 17.54
N ASN A 141 6.20 8.17 16.93
CA ASN A 141 7.23 9.07 17.46
C ASN A 141 8.56 8.36 17.78
N ILE A 142 8.86 7.29 17.03
CA ILE A 142 10.13 6.58 17.12
C ILE A 142 11.03 7.11 16.01
N MET A 143 12.18 7.64 16.39
CA MET A 143 13.20 8.04 15.45
C MET A 143 13.87 6.80 14.86
N ALA A 144 13.64 6.53 13.57
CA ALA A 144 14.30 5.44 12.84
C ALA A 144 14.94 6.00 11.56
N GLY A 145 16.23 5.72 11.36
CA GLY A 145 17.05 6.26 10.26
C GLY A 145 18.22 7.12 10.75
N GLY A 146 19.23 7.31 9.91
CA GLY A 146 20.48 7.96 10.30
C GLY A 146 20.41 9.49 10.50
N ASN A 147 19.35 10.17 10.02
CA ASN A 147 19.17 11.63 10.15
C ASN A 147 17.69 12.05 10.07
N LEU A 148 17.37 13.21 10.67
CA LEU A 148 16.01 13.79 10.76
C LEU A 148 15.24 13.84 9.43
N LYS A 149 15.90 14.15 8.30
CA LYS A 149 15.22 14.35 7.00
C LYS A 149 14.63 13.07 6.36
N ILE A 150 15.04 11.88 6.80
CA ILE A 150 14.64 10.59 6.19
C ILE A 150 13.81 9.70 7.14
N SER A 151 13.61 10.13 8.38
CA SER A 151 12.76 9.40 9.33
C SER A 151 11.30 9.71 9.03
N THR A 152 10.50 8.70 8.70
CA THR A 152 9.07 8.90 8.40
C THR A 152 8.18 8.84 9.65
N GLY A 153 8.77 8.55 10.82
CA GLY A 153 8.09 8.40 12.10
C GLY A 153 8.34 9.53 13.10
N HIS A 154 9.16 10.53 12.76
CA HIS A 154 9.48 11.65 13.66
C HIS A 154 8.29 12.60 13.85
N SER A 155 8.32 13.42 14.90
CA SER A 155 7.30 14.41 15.28
C SER A 155 6.81 15.29 14.12
N ASP A 156 7.73 15.68 13.23
CA ASP A 156 7.43 16.60 12.12
C ASP A 156 6.94 15.87 10.84
N SER A 157 6.75 14.56 10.89
CA SER A 157 6.33 13.76 9.73
C SER A 157 4.85 13.98 9.44
N LYS A 158 4.49 14.37 8.23
CA LYS A 158 3.09 14.58 7.83
C LYS A 158 2.23 13.31 7.75
N PHE A 159 2.79 12.14 8.08
CA PHE A 159 2.15 10.85 7.89
C PHE A 159 1.61 10.28 9.20
N GLY A 160 0.31 10.00 9.24
CA GLY A 160 -0.35 9.31 10.33
C GLY A 160 -0.66 10.21 11.53
N VAL A 161 -1.58 9.73 12.36
CA VAL A 161 -1.97 10.40 13.60
C VAL A 161 -0.88 10.16 14.65
N PRO A 162 -0.37 11.21 15.33
CA PRO A 162 0.58 11.02 16.44
C PRO A 162 0.04 10.03 17.48
N VAL A 163 0.90 9.13 17.96
CA VAL A 163 0.52 8.12 18.95
C VAL A 163 0.02 8.76 20.26
N GLU A 164 0.45 9.98 20.56
CA GLU A 164 -0.02 10.76 21.71
C GLU A 164 -1.52 11.11 21.59
N GLN A 165 -2.10 11.06 20.38
CA GLN A 165 -3.50 11.33 20.12
C GLN A 165 -4.38 10.06 20.08
N VAL A 166 -3.90 8.91 20.58
CA VAL A 166 -4.71 7.68 20.66
C VAL A 166 -6.00 7.88 21.44
N ASN A 167 -6.00 8.67 22.52
CA ASN A 167 -7.22 8.97 23.27
C ASN A 167 -8.28 9.69 22.42
N GLU A 168 -7.83 10.53 21.47
CA GLU A 168 -8.70 11.27 20.57
C GLU A 168 -9.30 10.34 19.49
N ILE A 169 -8.53 9.38 18.99
CA ILE A 169 -9.02 8.31 18.12
C ILE A 169 -10.13 7.53 18.84
N LEU A 170 -9.90 7.12 20.10
CA LEU A 170 -10.89 6.38 20.89
C LEU A 170 -12.14 7.21 21.17
N ARG A 171 -12.00 8.51 21.44
CA ARG A 171 -13.12 9.45 21.60
C ARG A 171 -13.97 9.52 20.34
N ILE A 172 -13.36 9.79 19.18
CA ILE A 172 -14.04 9.85 17.88
C ILE A 172 -14.77 8.55 17.61
N ALA A 173 -14.12 7.42 17.83
CA ALA A 173 -14.70 6.12 17.54
C ALA A 173 -15.92 5.80 18.41
N LYS A 174 -15.89 6.19 19.69
CA LYS A 174 -17.06 6.09 20.58
C LYS A 174 -18.19 7.03 20.16
N GLU A 175 -17.89 8.29 19.86
CA GLU A 175 -18.90 9.30 19.49
C GLU A 175 -19.57 9.03 18.15
N THR A 176 -18.87 8.34 17.24
CA THR A 176 -19.34 8.05 15.89
C THR A 176 -19.72 6.59 15.66
N ASN A 177 -19.71 5.76 16.72
CA ASN A 177 -20.07 4.34 16.67
C ASN A 177 -19.24 3.54 15.63
N LEU A 178 -17.91 3.70 15.64
CA LEU A 178 -16.99 2.95 14.77
C LEU A 178 -16.74 1.51 15.25
N PHE A 179 -16.95 1.25 16.54
CA PHE A 179 -16.90 -0.07 17.18
C PHE A 179 -17.91 -0.13 18.33
#